data_AF-A0AAU1YDL6-F1
#
_entry.id   AF-A0AAU1YDL6-F1
#
_cell.length_a   1.000
_cell.length_b   1.000
_cell.length_c   1.000
_cell.angle_alpha   90.00
_cell.angle_beta   90.00
_cell.angle_gamma   90.00
#
_symmetry.space_group_name_H-M   'P 1'
#
loop_
_entity.id
_entity.type
_entity.pdbx_description
1 polymer ?
#
loop_
_entity_poly.entity_id
_entity_poly.type
_entity_poly.pdbx_seq_one_letter_code
_entity_poly.pdbx_strand_id
1 'polypeptide(L)'
;MQLHLDQCSYCQDTAEQLRLCATRPGVLLAEALLGESAHPYLAACRARPSRTAPVAATAEGAHARPSDTPQTQQKPARRGRPGSTRKGAKIFVAGIAASSAAVAAAIVVAGTSSDTTAPAPATQRPTPTPSPSSPTTSTALPVPPGSGRLRNAAADLCMDVRGAQPERGAEATLSACSAASTQRWTYVEDGLLRNLAEPDLCLDAGGDDEVLDLEYCDSSGDVSFGLRFELSPEGELLTRDERNLVIAPASPDTGTVLVPSPRNGEAEQRWLVEPVPGASTPQSAT
;
A
#
# COMPACT_ATOMS: atom_id res chain seq x y z
N MET A 1 22.82 -8.82 10.77
CA MET A 1 21.98 -7.83 11.49
C MET A 1 22.21 -7.90 12.99
N GLN A 2 21.67 -8.88 13.76
CA GLN A 2 21.92 -9.00 15.22
C GLN A 2 23.39 -8.78 15.62
N LEU A 3 24.30 -9.59 15.05
CA LEU A 3 25.75 -9.52 15.32
C LEU A 3 26.39 -8.13 15.08
N HIS A 4 25.77 -7.29 14.24
CA HIS A 4 26.25 -5.93 13.96
C HIS A 4 25.65 -4.90 14.93
N LEU A 5 24.40 -5.10 15.36
CA LEU A 5 23.76 -4.28 16.40
C LEU A 5 24.50 -4.42 17.74
N ASP A 6 24.97 -5.63 18.06
CA ASP A 6 25.73 -5.91 19.30
C ASP A 6 27.19 -5.37 19.27
N GLN A 7 27.68 -4.92 18.11
CA GLN A 7 29.06 -4.45 17.90
C GLN A 7 29.18 -2.96 17.55
N CYS A 8 28.07 -2.27 17.29
CA CYS A 8 28.06 -0.86 16.89
C CYS A 8 27.18 -0.04 17.82
N SER A 9 27.80 0.75 18.70
CA SER A 9 27.09 1.60 19.67
C SER A 9 26.10 2.55 19.00
N TYR A 10 26.45 3.14 17.86
CA TYR A 10 25.56 4.03 17.12
C TYR A 10 24.26 3.33 16.67
N CYS A 11 24.37 2.10 16.17
CA CYS A 11 23.21 1.31 15.76
C CYS A 11 22.41 0.78 16.97
N GLN A 12 23.09 0.51 18.09
CA GLN A 12 22.47 0.15 19.36
C GLN A 12 21.67 1.32 19.96
N ASP A 13 22.27 2.51 20.06
CA ASP A 13 21.64 3.75 20.53
C ASP A 13 20.41 4.09 19.67
N THR A 14 20.53 3.96 18.35
CA THR A 14 19.41 4.17 17.41
C THR A 14 18.29 3.15 17.64
N ALA A 15 18.62 1.87 17.84
CA ALA A 15 17.64 0.82 18.14
C ALA A 15 17.00 0.98 19.53
N GLU A 16 17.67 1.63 20.48
CA GLU A 16 17.11 1.97 21.79
C GLU A 16 16.16 3.18 21.69
N GLN A 17 16.55 4.25 20.97
CA GLN A 17 15.68 5.39 20.70
C GLN A 17 14.37 4.97 19.99
N LEU A 18 14.47 4.07 19.00
CA LEU A 18 13.29 3.51 18.32
C LEU A 18 12.38 2.67 19.25
N ARG A 19 12.93 2.03 20.29
CA ARG A 19 12.13 1.30 21.30
C ARG A 19 11.46 2.23 22.31
N LEU A 20 12.03 3.40 22.56
CA LEU A 20 11.48 4.38 23.51
C LEU A 20 10.21 5.08 23.00
N CYS A 21 9.96 5.10 21.68
CA CYS A 21 8.78 5.76 21.07
C CYS A 21 7.43 5.36 21.69
N ALA A 22 7.24 4.09 22.07
CA ALA A 22 6.00 3.60 22.69
C ALA A 22 6.04 3.58 24.24
N THR A 23 7.13 4.01 24.86
CA THR A 23 7.27 4.05 26.33
C THR A 23 6.70 5.34 26.92
N ARG A 24 6.43 5.36 28.23
CA ARG A 24 5.77 6.49 28.91
C ARG A 24 6.45 7.86 28.68
N PRO A 25 7.80 7.97 28.62
CA PRO A 25 8.47 9.21 28.23
C PRO A 25 8.26 9.58 26.75
N GLY A 26 8.27 8.61 25.84
CA GLY A 26 8.05 8.82 24.40
C GLY A 26 6.64 9.29 24.07
N VAL A 27 5.62 8.75 24.75
CA VAL A 27 4.23 9.20 24.63
C VAL A 27 4.09 10.68 25.03
N LEU A 28 4.58 11.06 26.21
CA LEU A 28 4.52 12.45 26.68
C LEU A 28 5.30 13.42 25.78
N LEU A 29 6.41 12.96 25.19
CA LEU A 29 7.19 13.76 24.26
C LEU A 29 6.49 13.93 22.90
N ALA A 30 5.84 12.88 22.39
CA ALA A 30 5.04 12.93 21.17
C ALA A 30 3.83 13.86 21.34
N GLU A 31 3.08 13.74 22.44
CA GLU A 31 1.96 14.64 22.77
C GLU A 31 2.42 16.10 22.89
N ALA A 32 3.57 16.36 23.52
CA ALA A 32 4.11 17.71 23.70
C ALA A 32 4.68 18.35 22.42
N LEU A 33 5.15 17.56 21.45
CA LEU A 33 5.76 18.07 20.21
C LEU A 33 4.80 18.06 19.01
N LEU A 34 3.84 17.12 18.96
CA LEU A 34 2.97 16.89 17.81
C LEU A 34 1.50 17.29 18.08
N GLY A 35 1.08 17.39 19.35
CA GLY A 35 -0.30 17.73 19.69
C GLY A 35 -1.29 16.67 19.19
N GLU A 36 -2.31 17.06 18.43
CA GLU A 36 -3.34 16.13 17.94
C GLU A 36 -2.78 15.05 17.00
N SER A 37 -1.72 15.32 16.23
CA SER A 37 -1.07 14.33 15.36
C SER A 37 -0.17 13.33 16.11
N ALA A 38 -0.05 13.43 17.44
CA ALA A 38 0.63 12.41 18.25
C ALA A 38 -0.07 11.04 18.19
N HIS A 39 -1.39 11.01 18.00
CA HIS A 39 -2.17 9.76 17.97
C HIS A 39 -1.81 8.82 16.79
N PRO A 40 -1.87 9.25 15.52
CA PRO A 40 -1.45 8.41 14.39
C PRO A 40 0.03 8.02 14.48
N TYR A 41 0.91 8.96 14.88
CA TYR A 41 2.34 8.68 15.08
C TYR A 41 2.60 7.57 16.12
N LEU A 42 1.92 7.63 17.28
CA LEU A 42 2.03 6.62 18.33
C LEU A 42 1.37 5.29 17.94
N ALA A 43 0.36 5.28 17.07
CA ALA A 43 -0.21 4.06 16.50
C ALA A 43 0.81 3.36 15.59
N ALA A 44 1.44 4.08 14.66
CA ALA A 44 2.51 3.55 13.80
C ALA A 44 3.72 3.03 14.63
N CYS A 45 4.10 3.73 15.70
CA CYS A 45 5.15 3.28 16.61
C CYS A 45 4.82 1.98 17.36
N ARG A 46 3.55 1.71 17.65
CA ARG A 46 3.08 0.46 18.30
C ARG A 46 2.88 -0.69 17.32
N ALA A 47 2.60 -0.39 16.05
CA ALA A 47 2.45 -1.38 14.99
C ALA A 47 3.77 -2.07 14.60
N ARG A 48 4.93 -1.46 14.89
CA ARG A 48 6.24 -2.09 14.65
C ARG A 48 6.47 -3.28 15.61
N PRO A 49 6.74 -4.51 15.09
CA PRO A 49 6.98 -5.66 15.95
C PRO A 49 8.26 -5.50 16.77
N SER A 50 8.10 -5.42 18.10
CA SER A 50 9.23 -5.64 19.01
C SER A 50 9.66 -7.10 18.90
N ARG A 51 10.74 -7.37 18.17
CA ARG A 51 11.33 -8.72 18.03
C ARG A 51 11.93 -9.18 19.36
N THR A 52 11.09 -9.62 20.28
CA THR A 52 11.48 -10.33 21.51
C THR A 52 12.03 -11.70 21.12
N ALA A 53 13.34 -11.86 21.21
CA ALA A 53 13.94 -13.19 21.20
C ALA A 53 13.57 -13.93 22.51
N PRO A 54 13.28 -15.24 22.46
CA PRO A 54 13.06 -16.02 23.68
C PRO A 54 14.37 -16.10 24.47
N VAL A 55 14.33 -15.76 25.75
CA VAL A 55 15.46 -15.92 26.66
C VAL A 55 15.65 -17.41 26.94
N ALA A 56 16.67 -18.01 26.32
CA ALA A 56 17.12 -19.35 26.68
C ALA A 56 17.75 -19.32 28.09
N ALA A 57 17.43 -20.32 28.89
CA ALA A 57 17.78 -20.35 30.31
C ALA A 57 19.30 -20.48 30.56
N THR A 58 19.70 -19.99 31.74
CA THR A 58 21.04 -20.08 32.32
C THR A 58 21.58 -21.51 32.42
N ALA A 59 22.86 -21.68 32.10
CA ALA A 59 23.71 -22.74 32.66
C ALA A 59 25.10 -22.14 32.99
N GLU A 60 25.59 -22.42 34.20
CA GLU A 60 26.84 -21.86 34.73
C GLU A 60 28.11 -22.47 34.11
N GLY A 61 29.20 -21.70 34.16
CA GLY A 61 30.53 -22.13 33.76
C GLY A 61 31.58 -21.07 34.09
N ALA A 62 32.02 -21.04 35.35
CA ALA A 62 33.06 -20.10 35.81
C ALA A 62 34.43 -20.42 35.20
N HIS A 63 35.35 -19.44 35.13
CA HIS A 63 36.64 -19.46 35.85
C HIS A 63 37.55 -18.24 35.56
N ALA A 64 38.25 -17.79 36.62
CA ALA A 64 39.57 -17.13 36.66
C ALA A 64 39.83 -15.74 36.01
N ARG A 65 39.90 -14.72 36.90
CA ARG A 65 40.95 -13.65 36.94
C ARG A 65 42.14 -14.16 37.80
N PRO A 66 43.30 -13.46 37.98
CA PRO A 66 43.66 -12.03 37.71
C PRO A 66 44.89 -11.92 36.72
N SER A 67 45.76 -10.90 36.59
CA SER A 67 46.10 -9.71 37.42
C SER A 67 46.67 -8.51 36.64
N ASP A 68 46.66 -7.36 37.32
CA ASP A 68 47.42 -6.10 37.21
C ASP A 68 48.68 -5.98 36.33
N THR A 69 48.81 -4.84 35.62
CA THR A 69 49.74 -3.74 36.02
C THR A 69 49.41 -2.40 35.32
N PRO A 70 49.78 -1.22 35.88
CA PRO A 70 49.34 0.09 35.38
C PRO A 70 50.46 1.01 34.83
N GLN A 71 50.11 1.95 33.93
CA GLN A 71 50.75 3.26 33.59
C GLN A 71 50.34 3.67 32.13
N THR A 72 50.25 4.94 31.69
CA THR A 72 50.51 6.27 32.26
C THR A 72 49.57 7.33 31.61
N GLN A 73 49.43 8.48 32.29
CA GLN A 73 48.65 9.66 31.91
C GLN A 73 49.03 10.31 30.56
N GLN A 74 48.10 11.03 29.92
CA GLN A 74 48.34 12.44 29.51
C GLN A 74 47.04 13.26 29.32
N LYS A 75 47.18 14.59 29.28
CA LYS A 75 46.17 15.60 29.65
C LYS A 75 45.36 16.20 28.46
N PRO A 76 44.30 16.99 28.72
CA PRO A 76 43.24 17.27 27.74
C PRO A 76 43.27 18.67 27.08
N ALA A 77 42.27 18.86 26.21
CA ALA A 77 41.57 20.11 25.89
C ALA A 77 42.23 21.12 24.93
N ARG A 78 41.53 21.36 23.80
CA ARG A 78 41.32 22.70 23.25
C ARG A 78 39.87 22.93 22.85
N ARG A 79 39.42 24.17 23.01
CA ARG A 79 38.05 24.65 22.76
C ARG A 79 37.80 24.84 21.27
N GLY A 80 36.64 24.38 20.79
CA GLY A 80 36.00 24.83 19.55
C GLY A 80 34.62 25.42 19.87
N ARG A 81 34.26 26.55 19.25
CA ARG A 81 33.10 27.38 19.61
C ARG A 81 31.92 27.10 18.66
N PRO A 82 30.66 26.99 19.15
CA PRO A 82 29.51 26.83 18.26
C PRO A 82 29.12 28.16 17.60
N GLY A 83 28.93 28.14 16.29
CA GLY A 83 28.32 29.25 15.53
C GLY A 83 26.84 29.00 15.32
N SER A 84 25.97 29.65 16.09
CA SER A 84 24.52 29.57 15.89
C SER A 84 24.01 30.80 15.13
N THR A 85 23.28 30.58 14.03
CA THR A 85 22.47 31.62 13.37
C THR A 85 21.14 31.04 12.88
N ARG A 86 20.21 30.78 13.80
CA ARG A 86 18.79 30.62 13.44
C ARG A 86 18.21 32.00 13.11
N LYS A 87 17.77 32.22 11.88
CA LYS A 87 16.84 33.31 11.54
C LYS A 87 15.47 32.69 11.32
N GLY A 88 14.58 32.84 12.30
CA GLY A 88 13.17 32.47 12.15
C GLY A 88 12.40 33.55 11.40
N ALA A 89 11.77 33.20 10.28
CA ALA A 89 10.75 34.03 9.65
C ALA A 89 9.39 33.72 10.31
N LYS A 90 8.67 34.75 10.73
CA LYS A 90 7.28 34.63 11.20
C LYS A 90 6.37 35.02 10.04
N ILE A 91 5.51 34.10 9.61
CA ILE A 91 4.45 34.41 8.63
C ILE A 91 3.13 34.53 9.41
N PHE A 92 2.42 35.64 9.19
CA PHE A 92 1.08 35.87 9.73
C PHE A 92 0.07 35.02 8.95
N VAL A 93 -0.73 34.21 9.66
CA VAL A 93 -1.93 33.60 9.09
C VAL A 93 -3.10 34.56 9.33
N ALA A 94 -3.62 35.14 8.26
CA ALA A 94 -4.90 35.85 8.29
C ALA A 94 -6.01 34.84 7.93
N GLY A 95 -6.92 34.58 8.87
CA GLY A 95 -8.09 33.73 8.60
C GLY A 95 -9.13 34.46 7.75
N ILE A 96 -9.74 33.75 6.80
CA ILE A 96 -10.98 34.17 6.14
C ILE A 96 -12.03 33.10 6.43
N ALA A 97 -13.21 33.55 6.85
CA ALA A 97 -14.28 32.69 7.32
C ALA A 97 -15.23 32.25 6.18
N ALA A 98 -15.88 31.11 6.42
CA ALA A 98 -17.23 30.73 6.01
C ALA A 98 -17.76 31.11 4.61
N SER A 99 -18.26 30.10 3.89
CA SER A 99 -19.60 30.15 3.28
C SER A 99 -20.11 28.75 2.94
N SER A 100 -21.32 28.43 3.40
CA SER A 100 -22.05 27.21 3.05
C SER A 100 -23.01 27.49 1.90
N ALA A 101 -23.23 26.51 1.01
CA ALA A 101 -24.45 26.45 0.20
C ALA A 101 -24.70 25.00 -0.24
N ALA A 102 -25.70 24.35 0.38
CA ALA A 102 -26.23 23.10 -0.11
C ALA A 102 -27.25 23.38 -1.24
N VAL A 103 -27.18 22.61 -2.34
CA VAL A 103 -28.26 22.55 -3.33
C VAL A 103 -28.59 21.09 -3.58
N ALA A 104 -29.73 20.64 -3.05
CA ALA A 104 -30.30 19.36 -3.40
C ALA A 104 -31.18 19.51 -4.65
N ALA A 105 -30.99 18.63 -5.63
CA ALA A 105 -31.89 18.48 -6.78
C ALA A 105 -32.25 17.00 -6.92
N ALA A 106 -33.44 16.63 -6.45
CA ALA A 106 -33.97 15.29 -6.65
C ALA A 106 -34.49 15.15 -8.09
N ILE A 107 -34.12 14.06 -8.76
CA ILE A 107 -34.75 13.65 -10.02
C ILE A 107 -35.41 12.30 -9.78
N VAL A 108 -36.74 12.29 -9.89
CA VAL A 108 -37.56 11.08 -9.80
C VAL A 108 -37.80 10.57 -11.23
N VAL A 109 -37.44 9.32 -11.50
CA VAL A 109 -37.90 8.62 -12.71
C VAL A 109 -38.54 7.31 -12.29
N ALA A 110 -39.87 7.28 -12.33
CA ALA A 110 -40.63 6.05 -12.30
C ALA A 110 -40.69 5.48 -13.73
N GLY A 111 -40.31 4.21 -13.90
CA GLY A 111 -40.38 3.49 -15.17
C GLY A 111 -40.87 2.07 -14.93
N THR A 112 -42.19 1.88 -14.90
CA THR A 112 -42.80 0.55 -14.76
C THR A 112 -43.00 -0.07 -16.14
N SER A 113 -42.08 -0.93 -16.56
CA SER A 113 -42.28 -1.79 -17.73
C SER A 113 -42.80 -3.15 -17.27
N SER A 114 -44.08 -3.40 -17.49
CA SER A 114 -44.61 -4.77 -17.53
C SER A 114 -44.48 -5.27 -18.95
N ASP A 115 -43.92 -6.46 -19.14
CA ASP A 115 -44.23 -7.24 -20.34
C ASP A 115 -44.34 -8.73 -20.00
N THR A 116 -45.28 -9.38 -20.67
CA THR A 116 -45.77 -10.73 -20.36
C THR A 116 -45.52 -11.66 -21.54
N THR A 117 -45.49 -12.98 -21.25
CA THR A 117 -45.69 -14.11 -22.19
C THR A 117 -44.43 -14.91 -22.53
N ALA A 118 -44.35 -16.10 -21.93
CA ALA A 118 -43.80 -17.30 -22.60
C ALA A 118 -44.98 -18.04 -23.28
N PRO A 119 -44.76 -18.86 -24.33
CA PRO A 119 -44.39 -20.26 -24.07
C PRO A 119 -43.41 -20.90 -25.09
N ALA A 120 -42.95 -22.12 -24.77
CA ALA A 120 -42.12 -23.01 -25.60
C ALA A 120 -43.02 -24.00 -26.42
N PRO A 121 -42.55 -25.15 -26.96
CA PRO A 121 -41.19 -25.61 -27.33
C PRO A 121 -41.11 -26.16 -28.79
N ALA A 122 -39.92 -26.52 -29.28
CA ALA A 122 -39.78 -27.41 -30.45
C ALA A 122 -38.54 -28.33 -30.35
N THR A 123 -38.76 -29.62 -30.61
CA THR A 123 -37.78 -30.71 -30.44
C THR A 123 -37.25 -31.20 -31.79
N GLN A 124 -35.94 -31.45 -31.92
CA GLN A 124 -35.40 -32.49 -32.81
C GLN A 124 -33.94 -32.89 -32.50
N ARG A 125 -33.61 -34.15 -32.81
CA ARG A 125 -32.38 -34.94 -32.60
C ARG A 125 -32.26 -35.88 -33.84
N PRO A 126 -31.12 -36.52 -34.24
CA PRO A 126 -29.86 -36.68 -33.51
C PRO A 126 -28.52 -36.53 -34.30
N THR A 127 -27.44 -36.32 -33.53
CA THR A 127 -26.09 -36.96 -33.56
C THR A 127 -25.40 -37.29 -34.92
N PRO A 128 -24.11 -36.91 -35.07
CA PRO A 128 -23.07 -37.94 -34.94
C PRO A 128 -22.07 -37.69 -33.80
N THR A 129 -21.58 -38.78 -33.21
CA THR A 129 -20.62 -38.81 -32.10
C THR A 129 -19.18 -38.78 -32.61
N PRO A 130 -18.29 -37.98 -32.00
CA PRO A 130 -16.91 -38.36 -31.78
C PRO A 130 -16.66 -38.79 -30.32
N SER A 131 -15.74 -39.74 -30.14
CA SER A 131 -15.39 -40.41 -28.88
C SER A 131 -14.82 -39.49 -27.78
N PRO A 132 -14.81 -39.93 -26.50
CA PRO A 132 -14.35 -39.12 -25.39
C PRO A 132 -12.82 -38.94 -25.39
N SER A 133 -12.38 -37.70 -25.51
CA SER A 133 -11.04 -37.29 -25.08
C SER A 133 -11.10 -36.89 -23.60
N SER A 134 -10.52 -37.75 -22.75
CA SER A 134 -10.29 -37.50 -21.31
C SER A 134 -9.53 -36.19 -21.08
N PRO A 135 -9.64 -35.56 -19.89
CA PRO A 135 -9.38 -34.14 -19.73
C PRO A 135 -7.91 -33.81 -19.99
N THR A 136 -7.65 -32.99 -21.01
CA THR A 136 -6.40 -32.24 -21.03
C THR A 136 -6.45 -31.29 -19.85
N THR A 137 -5.57 -31.51 -18.88
CA THR A 137 -5.39 -30.67 -17.70
C THR A 137 -5.26 -29.22 -18.14
N SER A 138 -6.34 -28.45 -18.00
CA SER A 138 -6.28 -27.02 -18.24
C SER A 138 -5.59 -26.43 -17.02
N THR A 139 -4.26 -26.38 -17.08
CA THR A 139 -3.44 -25.47 -16.30
C THR A 139 -3.87 -24.06 -16.70
N ALA A 140 -4.94 -23.58 -16.06
CA ALA A 140 -5.43 -22.23 -16.24
C ALA A 140 -4.45 -21.28 -15.56
N LEU A 141 -3.49 -20.78 -16.34
CA LEU A 141 -2.70 -19.55 -16.20
C LEU A 141 -1.95 -19.44 -17.54
N PRO A 142 -2.19 -18.39 -18.34
CA PRO A 142 -1.88 -17.02 -17.90
C PRO A 142 -3.11 -16.12 -17.78
N VAL A 143 -3.08 -15.22 -16.80
CA VAL A 143 -3.93 -14.02 -16.82
C VAL A 143 -3.53 -13.22 -18.07
N PRO A 144 -4.46 -12.82 -18.95
CA PRO A 144 -4.13 -11.97 -20.09
C PRO A 144 -3.56 -10.63 -19.62
N PRO A 145 -2.69 -9.96 -20.40
CA PRO A 145 -2.46 -8.52 -20.25
C PRO A 145 -3.74 -7.79 -20.69
N GLY A 146 -4.72 -7.75 -19.79
CA GLY A 146 -6.07 -7.26 -20.03
C GLY A 146 -6.48 -6.30 -18.93
N SER A 147 -7.15 -5.21 -19.32
CA SER A 147 -7.61 -4.22 -18.36
C SER A 147 -8.71 -4.80 -17.46
N GLY A 148 -8.51 -4.67 -16.15
CA GLY A 148 -9.43 -5.12 -15.11
C GLY A 148 -9.85 -4.00 -14.17
N ARG A 149 -10.79 -4.27 -13.28
CA ARG A 149 -10.92 -3.54 -12.01
C ARG A 149 -10.30 -4.36 -10.89
N LEU A 150 -9.77 -3.68 -9.89
CA LEU A 150 -9.30 -4.30 -8.64
C LEU A 150 -10.34 -3.99 -7.55
N ARG A 151 -11.11 -4.99 -7.12
CA ARG A 151 -12.12 -4.88 -6.06
C ARG A 151 -11.58 -5.46 -4.76
N ASN A 152 -11.60 -4.69 -3.69
CA ASN A 152 -11.16 -5.13 -2.37
C ASN A 152 -12.13 -6.18 -1.80
N ALA A 153 -11.62 -7.32 -1.34
CA ALA A 153 -12.45 -8.46 -0.94
C ALA A 153 -13.18 -8.27 0.40
N ALA A 154 -12.71 -7.37 1.28
CA ALA A 154 -13.38 -7.06 2.55
C ALA A 154 -14.35 -5.88 2.43
N ALA A 155 -13.92 -4.79 1.78
CA ALA A 155 -14.72 -3.56 1.67
C ALA A 155 -15.77 -3.61 0.55
N ASP A 156 -15.64 -4.52 -0.41
CA ASP A 156 -16.47 -4.64 -1.62
C ASP A 156 -16.38 -3.45 -2.60
N LEU A 157 -15.42 -2.55 -2.37
CA LEU A 157 -15.16 -1.33 -3.15
C LEU A 157 -14.01 -1.52 -4.15
N CYS A 158 -13.99 -0.72 -5.20
CA CYS A 158 -12.97 -0.78 -6.26
C CYS A 158 -11.86 0.25 -6.06
N MET A 159 -10.63 -0.10 -6.44
CA MET A 159 -9.50 0.83 -6.58
C MET A 159 -9.83 1.86 -7.67
N ASP A 160 -9.89 3.12 -7.28
CA ASP A 160 -10.25 4.27 -8.10
C ASP A 160 -9.25 5.39 -7.90
N VAL A 161 -8.99 6.20 -8.93
CA VAL A 161 -8.14 7.40 -8.78
C VAL A 161 -9.04 8.58 -8.44
N ARG A 162 -8.62 9.42 -7.49
CA ARG A 162 -9.43 10.57 -7.08
C ARG A 162 -9.55 11.61 -8.20
N GLY A 163 -10.79 11.89 -8.61
CA GLY A 163 -11.12 12.87 -9.64
C GLY A 163 -11.47 12.23 -10.99
N ALA A 164 -12.30 12.90 -11.79
CA ALA A 164 -12.79 12.35 -13.07
C ALA A 164 -11.77 12.43 -14.23
N GLN A 165 -10.81 13.34 -14.11
CA GLN A 165 -9.65 13.49 -14.98
C GLN A 165 -8.45 13.56 -14.04
N PRO A 166 -7.81 12.41 -13.72
CA PRO A 166 -6.71 12.41 -12.78
C PRO A 166 -5.46 13.04 -13.40
N GLU A 167 -4.52 13.43 -12.55
CA GLU A 167 -3.23 13.99 -12.96
C GLU A 167 -2.11 13.33 -12.16
N ARG A 168 -0.84 13.68 -12.43
CA ARG A 168 0.29 13.21 -11.62
C ARG A 168 0.11 13.67 -10.17
N GLY A 169 0.28 12.76 -9.21
CA GLY A 169 -0.03 13.00 -7.79
C GLY A 169 -1.49 12.75 -7.41
N ALA A 170 -2.35 12.29 -8.33
CA ALA A 170 -3.72 11.92 -7.99
C ALA A 170 -3.75 10.59 -7.22
N GLU A 171 -4.05 10.68 -5.92
CA GLU A 171 -4.14 9.54 -5.00
C GLU A 171 -5.11 8.44 -5.46
N ALA A 172 -4.71 7.18 -5.24
CA ALA A 172 -5.54 6.00 -5.37
C ALA A 172 -6.38 5.76 -4.09
N THR A 173 -7.62 5.34 -4.29
CA THR A 173 -8.66 5.29 -3.26
C THR A 173 -9.58 4.08 -3.40
N LEU A 174 -10.40 3.80 -2.38
CA LEU A 174 -11.60 2.96 -2.57
C LEU A 174 -12.80 3.79 -2.99
N SER A 175 -13.52 3.31 -3.99
CA SER A 175 -14.75 3.91 -4.51
C SER A 175 -15.81 2.86 -4.83
N ALA A 176 -17.06 3.27 -4.96
CA ALA A 176 -18.12 2.37 -5.41
C ALA A 176 -17.80 1.83 -6.81
N CYS A 177 -17.81 0.51 -6.98
CA CYS A 177 -17.45 -0.13 -8.24
C CYS A 177 -18.34 0.33 -9.40
N SER A 178 -17.73 0.76 -10.49
CA SER A 178 -18.39 1.37 -11.64
C SER A 178 -17.73 0.96 -12.96
N ALA A 179 -18.18 1.56 -14.06
CA ALA A 179 -17.55 1.41 -15.38
C ALA A 179 -16.55 2.52 -15.71
N ALA A 180 -16.25 3.45 -14.79
CA ALA A 180 -15.35 4.58 -15.01
C ALA A 180 -13.95 4.14 -15.49
N SER A 181 -13.29 4.97 -16.30
CA SER A 181 -11.91 4.73 -16.76
C SER A 181 -10.90 4.82 -15.61
N THR A 182 -11.17 5.65 -14.61
CA THR A 182 -10.36 5.84 -13.40
C THR A 182 -10.24 4.58 -12.53
N GLN A 183 -11.22 3.68 -12.61
CA GLN A 183 -11.23 2.38 -11.91
C GLN A 183 -10.65 1.22 -12.74
N ARG A 184 -10.22 1.49 -13.98
CA ARG A 184 -9.72 0.46 -14.90
C ARG A 184 -8.21 0.52 -14.97
N TRP A 185 -7.60 -0.63 -14.69
CA TRP A 185 -6.16 -0.78 -14.58
C TRP A 185 -5.69 -1.81 -15.59
N THR A 186 -4.68 -1.45 -16.38
CA THR A 186 -4.00 -2.36 -17.31
C THR A 186 -2.69 -2.78 -16.67
N TYR A 187 -2.57 -4.05 -16.32
CA TYR A 187 -1.30 -4.64 -15.91
C TYR A 187 -0.42 -4.81 -17.16
N VAL A 188 0.69 -4.09 -17.19
CA VAL A 188 1.67 -4.11 -18.28
C VAL A 188 2.81 -5.06 -17.92
N GLU A 189 3.57 -5.49 -18.92
CA GLU A 189 4.87 -6.13 -18.71
C GLU A 189 5.76 -5.26 -17.79
N ASP A 190 6.72 -5.90 -17.12
CA ASP A 190 7.53 -5.36 -15.99
C ASP A 190 6.81 -5.05 -14.67
N GLY A 191 5.47 -5.16 -14.61
CA GLY A 191 4.67 -5.07 -13.38
C GLY A 191 4.04 -3.70 -13.12
N LEU A 192 3.98 -2.84 -14.15
CA LEU A 192 3.34 -1.54 -14.05
C LEU A 192 1.81 -1.67 -14.09
N LEU A 193 1.10 -0.94 -13.22
CA LEU A 193 -0.36 -0.81 -13.23
C LEU A 193 -0.78 0.54 -13.83
N ARG A 194 -1.05 0.55 -15.14
CA ARG A 194 -1.40 1.76 -15.89
C ARG A 194 -2.88 2.08 -15.76
N ASN A 195 -3.23 3.34 -15.49
CA ASN A 195 -4.63 3.76 -15.42
C ASN A 195 -5.23 3.93 -16.84
N LEU A 196 -6.52 3.60 -17.04
CA LEU A 196 -7.14 3.77 -18.36
C LEU A 196 -7.62 5.20 -18.64
N ALA A 197 -7.84 6.03 -17.61
CA ALA A 197 -8.17 7.44 -17.81
C ALA A 197 -6.96 8.22 -18.36
N GLU A 198 -5.78 7.96 -17.81
CA GLU A 198 -4.52 8.61 -18.18
C GLU A 198 -3.45 7.55 -18.51
N PRO A 199 -3.34 7.09 -19.77
CA PRO A 199 -2.48 5.97 -20.14
C PRO A 199 -0.97 6.21 -19.98
N ASP A 200 -0.51 7.44 -19.75
CA ASP A 200 0.91 7.71 -19.46
C ASP A 200 1.22 7.65 -17.95
N LEU A 201 0.19 7.50 -17.11
CA LEU A 201 0.29 7.40 -15.66
C LEU A 201 0.06 5.97 -15.16
N CYS A 202 0.90 5.58 -14.21
CA CYS A 202 0.92 4.31 -13.53
C CYS A 202 0.72 4.53 -12.03
N LEU A 203 0.14 3.55 -11.36
CA LEU A 203 0.11 3.48 -9.90
C LEU A 203 1.55 3.53 -9.36
N ASP A 204 1.82 4.35 -8.35
CA ASP A 204 3.07 4.32 -7.56
C ASP A 204 2.77 3.92 -6.11
N ALA A 205 3.81 3.47 -5.38
CA ALA A 205 3.69 3.11 -3.97
C ALA A 205 3.92 4.28 -3.00
N GLY A 206 3.78 5.53 -3.48
CA GLY A 206 3.59 6.70 -2.62
C GLY A 206 4.85 7.29 -2.00
N GLY A 207 6.03 6.87 -2.46
CA GLY A 207 7.33 7.41 -2.04
C GLY A 207 7.47 7.64 -0.53
N ASP A 208 7.71 8.90 -0.16
CA ASP A 208 7.86 9.36 1.23
C ASP A 208 6.55 9.78 1.93
N ASP A 209 5.43 9.86 1.20
CA ASP A 209 4.11 10.22 1.72
C ASP A 209 3.27 8.98 2.14
N GLU A 210 3.76 7.76 1.92
CA GLU A 210 3.16 6.46 2.28
C GLU A 210 1.73 6.20 1.70
N VAL A 211 1.29 7.00 0.72
CA VAL A 211 -0.04 6.94 0.08
C VAL A 211 0.09 6.72 -1.43
N LEU A 212 -0.60 5.72 -1.97
CA LEU A 212 -0.53 5.42 -3.40
C LEU A 212 -1.15 6.53 -4.23
N ASP A 213 -0.49 6.89 -5.33
CA ASP A 213 -0.92 7.91 -6.28
C ASP A 213 -0.60 7.52 -7.74
N LEU A 214 -0.65 8.51 -8.64
CA LEU A 214 -0.30 8.35 -10.05
C LEU A 214 1.00 9.07 -10.40
N GLU A 215 1.93 8.33 -10.99
CA GLU A 215 3.23 8.82 -11.48
C GLU A 215 3.44 8.39 -12.94
N TYR A 216 4.30 9.09 -13.68
CA TYR A 216 4.68 8.72 -15.03
C TYR A 216 5.28 7.30 -15.07
N CYS A 217 4.75 6.48 -15.98
CA CYS A 217 5.14 5.07 -16.12
C CYS A 217 6.62 4.84 -16.49
N ASP A 218 7.34 5.86 -16.96
CA ASP A 218 8.77 5.81 -17.31
C ASP A 218 9.70 6.45 -16.26
N SER A 219 9.14 6.91 -15.14
CA SER A 219 9.95 7.48 -14.06
C SER A 219 10.92 6.42 -13.50
N SER A 220 12.16 6.85 -13.30
CA SER A 220 13.26 5.99 -12.86
C SER A 220 14.23 6.77 -12.00
N GLY A 221 14.60 6.17 -10.86
CA GLY A 221 15.52 6.76 -9.88
C GLY A 221 14.84 7.13 -8.56
N ASP A 222 15.55 7.90 -7.75
CA ASP A 222 15.34 8.11 -6.30
C ASP A 222 14.03 8.85 -5.90
N VAL A 223 13.06 8.98 -6.81
CA VAL A 223 11.78 9.70 -6.61
C VAL A 223 10.53 8.84 -6.82
N SER A 224 10.65 7.66 -7.43
CA SER A 224 9.53 6.76 -7.71
C SER A 224 9.84 5.37 -7.17
N PHE A 225 9.54 5.14 -5.90
CA PHE A 225 9.73 3.84 -5.24
C PHE A 225 8.42 3.05 -5.31
N GLY A 226 8.41 1.95 -6.07
CA GLY A 226 7.33 0.97 -6.01
C GLY A 226 6.28 1.02 -7.14
N LEU A 227 6.52 1.73 -8.25
CA LEU A 227 5.77 1.58 -9.52
C LEU A 227 5.52 0.12 -9.96
N ARG A 228 6.35 -0.82 -9.52
CA ARG A 228 6.27 -2.24 -9.91
C ARG A 228 5.54 -3.05 -8.86
N PHE A 229 4.45 -3.66 -9.29
CA PHE A 229 3.63 -4.55 -8.48
C PHE A 229 3.66 -5.98 -9.03
N GLU A 230 3.37 -6.93 -8.14
CA GLU A 230 3.08 -8.32 -8.46
C GLU A 230 1.74 -8.66 -7.80
N LEU A 231 0.83 -9.29 -8.55
CA LEU A 231 -0.43 -9.79 -8.00
C LEU A 231 -0.27 -11.29 -7.70
N SER A 232 -0.40 -11.67 -6.43
CA SER A 232 -0.29 -13.07 -6.02
C SER A 232 -1.53 -13.90 -6.39
N PRO A 233 -1.43 -15.24 -6.47
CA PRO A 233 -2.59 -16.12 -6.66
C PRO A 233 -3.67 -15.98 -5.58
N GLU A 234 -3.29 -15.55 -4.38
CA GLU A 234 -4.19 -15.27 -3.27
C GLU A 234 -4.92 -13.92 -3.43
N GLY A 235 -4.52 -13.08 -4.39
CA GLY A 235 -5.04 -11.73 -4.59
C GLY A 235 -4.34 -10.65 -3.77
N GLU A 236 -3.17 -10.93 -3.18
CA GLU A 236 -2.35 -9.86 -2.59
C GLU A 236 -1.71 -9.04 -3.73
N LEU A 237 -1.80 -7.71 -3.68
CA LEU A 237 -1.05 -6.83 -4.57
C LEU A 237 0.20 -6.35 -3.84
N LEU A 238 1.38 -6.84 -4.20
CA LEU A 238 2.63 -6.60 -3.49
C LEU A 238 3.59 -5.72 -4.31
N THR A 239 4.25 -4.80 -3.63
CA THR A 239 5.35 -3.98 -4.16
C THR A 239 6.57 -4.86 -4.44
N ARG A 240 7.11 -4.78 -5.66
CA ARG A 240 8.27 -5.58 -6.10
C ARG A 240 9.58 -5.12 -5.45
N ASP A 241 9.70 -3.81 -5.26
CA ASP A 241 10.91 -3.18 -4.73
C ASP A 241 10.94 -3.23 -3.19
N GLU A 242 9.79 -3.09 -2.52
CA GLU A 242 9.65 -3.20 -1.06
C GLU A 242 9.18 -4.59 -0.61
N ARG A 243 10.15 -5.42 -0.19
CA ARG A 243 9.87 -6.81 0.21
C ARG A 243 9.02 -6.84 1.50
N ASN A 244 7.85 -7.48 1.39
CA ASN A 244 6.84 -7.78 2.43
C ASN A 244 5.74 -6.73 2.67
N LEU A 245 5.64 -5.67 1.86
CA LEU A 245 4.43 -4.85 1.85
C LEU A 245 3.41 -5.36 0.82
N VAL A 246 2.14 -5.04 1.06
CA VAL A 246 0.99 -5.24 0.18
C VAL A 246 0.10 -4.01 0.21
N ILE A 247 -0.58 -3.75 -0.90
CA ILE A 247 -1.47 -2.60 -1.04
C ILE A 247 -2.79 -2.92 -0.33
N ALA A 248 -3.14 -2.07 0.63
CA ALA A 248 -4.33 -2.20 1.45
C ALA A 248 -5.01 -0.82 1.56
N PRO A 249 -6.32 -0.76 1.79
CA PRO A 249 -6.98 0.50 2.09
C PRO A 249 -6.72 0.91 3.55
N ALA A 250 -6.54 2.20 3.81
CA ALA A 250 -6.29 2.70 5.17
C ALA A 250 -7.48 2.52 6.14
N SER A 251 -8.68 2.26 5.59
CA SER A 251 -9.93 1.94 6.29
C SER A 251 -10.85 1.17 5.33
N PRO A 252 -11.99 0.58 5.75
CA PRO A 252 -12.95 -0.02 4.82
C PRO A 252 -13.85 1.00 4.11
N ASP A 253 -13.71 2.30 4.41
CA ASP A 253 -14.68 3.33 4.00
C ASP A 253 -14.46 3.84 2.56
N THR A 254 -15.56 4.28 1.93
CA THR A 254 -15.50 4.92 0.60
C THR A 254 -14.75 6.25 0.67
N GLY A 255 -13.85 6.48 -0.29
CA GLY A 255 -13.00 7.67 -0.39
C GLY A 255 -11.68 7.59 0.38
N THR A 256 -11.49 6.52 1.18
CA THR A 256 -10.21 6.24 1.85
C THR A 256 -9.08 6.06 0.85
N VAL A 257 -7.89 6.48 1.23
CA VAL A 257 -6.65 6.24 0.47
C VAL A 257 -6.20 4.78 0.56
N LEU A 258 -5.42 4.36 -0.43
CA LEU A 258 -4.67 3.11 -0.39
C LEU A 258 -3.24 3.38 0.07
N VAL A 259 -2.67 2.45 0.84
CA VAL A 259 -1.34 2.56 1.45
C VAL A 259 -0.56 1.24 1.30
N PRO A 260 0.79 1.27 1.27
CA PRO A 260 1.60 0.09 1.50
C PRO A 260 1.47 -0.37 2.96
N SER A 261 1.05 -1.62 3.18
CA SER A 261 0.84 -2.20 4.51
C SER A 261 1.67 -3.47 4.71
N PRO A 262 2.21 -3.72 5.92
CA PRO A 262 2.76 -5.03 6.27
C PRO A 262 1.71 -6.13 6.07
N ARG A 263 2.13 -7.29 5.55
CA ARG A 263 1.22 -8.43 5.36
C ARG A 263 0.66 -8.94 6.70
N ASN A 264 -0.66 -8.99 6.80
CA ASN A 264 -1.40 -9.65 7.87
C ASN A 264 -2.14 -10.92 7.37
N GLY A 265 -2.38 -11.04 6.06
CA GLY A 265 -3.09 -12.16 5.44
C GLY A 265 -4.62 -12.05 5.46
N GLU A 266 -5.15 -10.93 5.95
CA GLU A 266 -6.58 -10.67 6.09
C GLU A 266 -7.23 -10.23 4.77
N ALA A 267 -8.56 -10.27 4.75
CA ALA A 267 -9.36 -9.98 3.57
C ALA A 267 -9.24 -8.52 3.08
N GLU A 268 -8.91 -7.55 3.93
CA GLU A 268 -8.66 -6.17 3.48
C GLU A 268 -7.40 -6.03 2.61
N GLN A 269 -6.49 -7.01 2.65
CA GLN A 269 -5.28 -7.04 1.82
C GLN A 269 -5.46 -7.89 0.53
N ARG A 270 -6.70 -8.23 0.18
CA ARG A 270 -7.05 -9.10 -0.94
C ARG A 270 -7.81 -8.33 -2.01
N TRP A 271 -7.38 -8.49 -3.26
CA TRP A 271 -7.95 -7.84 -4.44
C TRP A 271 -8.45 -8.88 -5.44
N LEU A 272 -9.72 -8.76 -5.79
CA LEU A 272 -10.36 -9.52 -6.85
C LEU A 272 -10.18 -8.77 -8.17
N VAL A 273 -9.56 -9.43 -9.15
CA VAL A 273 -9.47 -8.90 -10.52
C VAL A 273 -10.79 -9.19 -11.24
N GLU A 274 -11.58 -8.16 -11.45
CA GLU A 274 -12.79 -8.25 -12.26
C GLU A 274 -12.46 -7.88 -13.71
N PRO A 275 -12.55 -8.82 -14.68
CA PRO A 275 -12.29 -8.51 -16.08
C PRO A 275 -13.35 -7.55 -16.62
N VAL A 276 -12.91 -6.50 -17.32
CA VAL A 276 -13.83 -5.54 -17.94
C VAL A 276 -14.06 -5.92 -19.40
N PRO A 277 -15.32 -6.09 -19.85
CA PRO A 277 -15.60 -6.40 -21.25
C PRO A 277 -15.02 -5.33 -22.19
N GLY A 278 -14.16 -5.75 -23.11
CA GLY A 278 -13.49 -4.85 -24.06
C GLY A 278 -12.11 -5.30 -24.53
N ALA A 279 -11.42 -6.17 -23.78
CA ALA A 279 -10.16 -6.78 -24.21
C ALA A 279 -10.41 -7.81 -25.33
N SER A 280 -10.35 -7.37 -26.60
CA SER A 280 -10.40 -8.26 -27.75
C SER A 280 -9.16 -9.15 -27.80
N THR A 281 -9.30 -10.41 -27.40
CA THR A 281 -8.27 -11.42 -27.62
C THR A 281 -8.00 -11.55 -29.12
N PRO A 282 -6.74 -11.43 -29.61
CA PRO A 282 -6.44 -11.74 -30.99
C PRO A 282 -6.74 -13.22 -31.24
N GLN A 283 -7.79 -13.47 -32.02
CA GLN A 283 -8.23 -14.81 -32.38
C GLN A 283 -7.16 -15.42 -33.29
N SER A 284 -6.37 -16.37 -32.77
CA SER A 284 -5.30 -17.03 -33.52
C SER A 284 -5.85 -17.69 -34.77
N ALA A 285 -5.53 -17.11 -35.92
CA ALA A 285 -5.99 -17.60 -37.21
C ALA A 285 -5.08 -18.73 -37.72
N THR A 286 -5.65 -19.93 -37.73
CA THR A 286 -5.31 -21.13 -38.55
C THR A 286 -3.88 -21.66 -38.46
#